data_AF-A0A4Q2LG08-F1
#
_entry.id   AF-A0A4Q2LG08-F1
#
_cell.length_a   1.000
_cell.length_b   1.000
_cell.length_c   1.000
_cell.angle_alpha   90.00
_cell.angle_beta   90.00
_cell.angle_gamma   90.00
#
_symmetry.space_group_name_H-M   'P 1'
#
loop_
_entity.id
_entity.type
_entity.pdbx_description
1 polymer ?
#
loop_
_entity_poly.entity_id
_entity_poly.type
_entity_poly.pdbx_seq_one_letter_code
_entity_poly.pdbx_strand_id
1 'polypeptide(L)'
;MLQQLQENYLSLIPGLEGNLFLQLLSIFVLSLIPFFESYGAIPLGIIILGFPAIPVILTAAVGNWVSVMAFIWIISKLRSKVVKNKINKEPSKRAIKARQYFEKYGVPGVSLAGILLAFHLSAGIALAAGAKKSYVSLWITISIAVWSVVIGGLLMLGVEHIF
;
A
#
# COMPACT_ATOMS: atom_id res chain seq x y z
N MET A 1 -21.42 17.99 1.92
CA MET A 1 -21.21 16.65 1.35
C MET A 1 -20.22 15.81 2.16
N LEU A 2 -18.98 16.28 2.41
CA LEU A 2 -18.00 15.54 3.23
C LEU A 2 -18.44 15.32 4.68
N GLN A 3 -18.96 16.35 5.36
CA GLN A 3 -19.54 16.21 6.71
C GLN A 3 -20.66 15.17 6.77
N GLN A 4 -21.54 15.17 5.76
CA GLN A 4 -22.65 14.22 5.70
C GLN A 4 -22.17 12.77 5.48
N LEU A 5 -21.10 12.57 4.70
CA LEU A 5 -20.42 11.29 4.55
C LEU A 5 -19.79 10.82 5.87
N GLN A 6 -19.17 11.74 6.60
CA GLN A 6 -18.56 11.50 7.89
C GLN A 6 -19.61 11.08 8.93
N GLU A 7 -20.70 11.85 9.08
CA GLU A 7 -21.82 11.55 9.98
C GLU A 7 -22.49 10.20 9.66
N ASN A 8 -22.70 9.90 8.37
CA ASN A 8 -23.24 8.61 7.94
C ASN A 8 -22.30 7.44 8.30
N TYR A 9 -20.98 7.63 8.20
CA TYR A 9 -20.03 6.57 8.54
C TYR A 9 -19.92 6.34 10.04
N LEU A 10 -19.91 7.42 10.82
CA LEU A 10 -19.80 7.38 12.27
C LEU A 10 -21.08 6.82 12.92
N SER A 11 -22.24 7.08 12.34
CA SER A 11 -23.52 6.49 12.78
C SER A 11 -23.65 5.00 12.48
N LEU A 12 -22.95 4.47 11.48
CA LEU A 12 -22.93 3.02 11.18
C LEU A 12 -22.15 2.19 12.21
N ILE A 13 -21.18 2.80 12.91
CA ILE A 13 -20.36 2.13 13.93
C ILE A 13 -20.48 2.92 15.25
N PRO A 14 -21.48 2.59 16.09
CA PRO A 14 -21.67 3.24 17.38
C PRO A 14 -20.40 3.15 18.23
N GLY A 15 -19.88 4.29 18.68
CA GLY A 15 -18.67 4.37 19.50
C GLY A 15 -17.37 4.56 18.72
N LEU A 16 -17.40 4.68 17.38
CA LEU A 16 -16.23 5.09 16.59
C LEU A 16 -15.87 6.57 16.84
N GLU A 17 -16.89 7.39 17.11
CA GLU A 17 -16.71 8.77 17.60
C GLU A 17 -16.06 8.75 18.98
N GLY A 18 -14.85 9.34 19.07
CA GLY A 18 -14.12 9.47 20.33
C GLY A 18 -13.31 8.24 20.78
N ASN A 19 -13.46 7.07 20.16
CA ASN A 19 -12.64 5.89 20.50
C ASN A 19 -11.47 5.73 19.53
N LEU A 20 -10.30 6.23 19.94
CA LEU A 20 -9.08 6.14 19.14
C LEU A 20 -8.74 4.70 18.72
N PHE A 21 -8.94 3.70 19.60
CA PHE A 21 -8.61 2.32 19.26
C PHE A 21 -9.46 1.80 18.08
N LEU A 22 -10.77 2.06 18.07
CA LEU A 22 -11.65 1.64 16.98
C LEU A 22 -11.36 2.39 15.67
N GLN A 23 -11.00 3.67 15.77
CA GLN A 23 -10.55 4.47 14.62
C GLN A 23 -9.29 3.88 14.00
N LEU A 24 -8.29 3.56 14.82
CA LEU A 24 -7.05 2.96 14.32
C LEU A 24 -7.30 1.54 13.79
N LEU A 25 -8.14 0.75 14.45
CA LEU A 25 -8.49 -0.59 13.98
C LEU A 25 -9.16 -0.55 12.60
N SER A 26 -10.07 0.38 12.36
CA SER A 26 -10.73 0.51 11.05
C SER A 26 -9.73 0.90 9.95
N ILE A 27 -8.83 1.84 10.23
CA ILE A 27 -7.75 2.23 9.31
C ILE A 27 -6.78 1.07 9.06
N PHE A 28 -6.42 0.32 10.10
CA PHE A 28 -5.58 -0.87 9.97
C PHE A 28 -6.21 -1.87 9.01
N VAL A 29 -7.47 -2.23 9.24
CA VAL A 29 -8.23 -3.19 8.41
C VAL A 29 -8.35 -2.70 6.98
N LEU A 30 -8.68 -1.41 6.78
CA LEU A 30 -8.76 -0.80 5.46
C LEU A 30 -7.43 -0.90 4.71
N SER A 31 -6.32 -0.65 5.41
CA SER A 31 -4.98 -0.67 4.83
C SER A 31 -4.46 -2.08 4.51
N LEU A 32 -5.06 -3.13 5.08
CA LEU A 32 -4.77 -4.52 4.69
C LEU A 32 -5.23 -4.82 3.25
N ILE A 33 -6.21 -4.10 2.73
CA ILE A 33 -6.83 -4.39 1.44
C ILE A 33 -5.89 -3.95 0.31
N PRO A 34 -5.53 -4.84 -0.63
CA PRO A 34 -4.77 -4.46 -1.83
C PRO A 34 -5.47 -3.31 -2.58
N PHE A 35 -4.68 -2.39 -3.15
CA PHE A 35 -5.14 -1.14 -3.77
C PHE A 35 -5.71 -0.07 -2.82
N PHE A 36 -6.12 -0.41 -1.59
CA PHE A 36 -6.39 0.58 -0.55
C PHE A 36 -5.09 0.98 0.16
N GLU A 37 -4.34 -0.02 0.62
CA GLU A 37 -2.96 0.13 1.13
C GLU A 37 -2.77 1.36 2.05
N SER A 38 -1.54 1.83 2.26
CA SER A 38 -1.31 3.01 3.10
C SER A 38 -1.65 4.31 2.37
N TYR A 39 -1.40 4.38 1.06
CA TYR A 39 -1.63 5.61 0.29
C TYR A 39 -3.12 5.98 0.15
N GLY A 40 -4.04 5.01 0.20
CA GLY A 40 -5.48 5.26 0.21
C GLY A 40 -6.04 5.42 1.61
N ALA A 41 -5.60 4.56 2.55
CA ALA A 41 -6.09 4.60 3.93
C ALA A 41 -5.72 5.90 4.67
N ILE A 42 -4.54 6.48 4.41
CA ILE A 42 -4.09 7.72 5.06
C ILE A 42 -5.01 8.91 4.71
N PRO A 43 -5.24 9.28 3.43
CA PRO A 43 -6.19 10.33 3.08
C PRO A 43 -7.61 10.06 3.60
N LEU A 44 -8.07 8.80 3.55
CA LEU A 44 -9.39 8.42 4.06
C LEU A 44 -9.52 8.69 5.56
N GLY A 45 -8.54 8.27 6.36
CA GLY A 45 -8.55 8.49 7.80
C GLY A 45 -8.44 9.97 8.18
N ILE A 46 -7.55 10.72 7.52
CA ILE A 46 -7.27 12.11 7.89
C ILE A 46 -8.34 13.07 7.34
N ILE A 47 -8.62 13.01 6.04
CA ILE A 47 -9.44 14.03 5.36
C ILE A 47 -10.92 13.69 5.47
N ILE A 48 -11.29 12.43 5.27
CA ILE A 48 -12.70 12.02 5.17
C ILE A 48 -13.27 11.71 6.55
N LEU A 49 -12.50 11.03 7.40
CA LEU A 49 -12.95 10.62 8.74
C LEU A 49 -12.51 11.59 9.86
N GLY A 50 -11.56 12.48 9.60
CA GLY A 50 -11.09 13.49 10.56
C GLY A 50 -10.31 12.89 11.74
N PHE A 51 -9.69 11.74 11.57
CA PHE A 51 -8.94 11.07 12.64
C PHE A 51 -7.55 11.70 12.86
N PRO A 52 -6.93 11.52 14.05
CA PRO A 52 -5.61 12.07 14.34
C PRO A 52 -4.54 11.60 13.35
N ALA A 53 -3.86 12.55 12.70
CA ALA A 53 -2.98 12.29 11.57
C ALA A 53 -1.84 11.30 11.88
N ILE A 54 -1.04 11.57 12.91
CA ILE A 54 0.14 10.75 13.24
C ILE A 54 -0.25 9.28 13.53
N PRO A 55 -1.22 9.00 14.43
CA PRO A 55 -1.70 7.63 14.65
C PRO A 55 -2.22 6.93 13.39
N VAL A 56 -2.96 7.64 12.52
CA VAL A 56 -3.48 7.10 11.26
C VAL A 56 -2.35 6.72 10.32
N ILE A 57 -1.34 7.59 10.14
CA ILE A 57 -0.19 7.34 9.26
C ILE A 57 0.57 6.09 9.70
N LEU A 58 0.89 5.98 10.98
CA LEU A 58 1.59 4.83 11.53
C LEU A 58 0.76 3.56 11.38
N THR A 59 -0.51 3.62 11.72
CA THR A 59 -1.40 2.45 11.70
C THR A 59 -1.63 1.94 10.28
N ALA A 60 -1.87 2.85 9.32
CA ALA A 60 -2.00 2.50 7.91
C ALA A 60 -0.68 1.92 7.36
N ALA A 61 0.46 2.52 7.67
CA ALA A 61 1.76 1.99 7.25
C ALA A 61 1.99 0.56 7.75
N VAL A 62 1.68 0.28 9.02
CA VAL A 62 1.82 -1.05 9.61
C VAL A 62 0.83 -2.03 9.00
N GLY A 63 -0.45 -1.66 8.83
CA GLY A 63 -1.47 -2.51 8.18
C GLY A 63 -1.06 -2.91 6.76
N ASN A 64 -0.72 -1.93 5.93
CA ASN A 64 -0.21 -2.18 4.59
C ASN A 64 1.04 -3.10 4.60
N TRP A 65 2.02 -2.79 5.47
CA TRP A 65 3.23 -3.60 5.59
C TRP A 65 2.92 -5.07 5.94
N VAL A 66 2.06 -5.31 6.93
CA VAL A 66 1.65 -6.67 7.33
C VAL A 66 1.03 -7.42 6.13
N SER A 67 0.11 -6.78 5.42
CA SER A 67 -0.57 -7.39 4.27
C SER A 67 0.40 -7.73 3.14
N VAL A 68 1.27 -6.79 2.76
CA VAL A 68 2.23 -7.00 1.68
C VAL A 68 3.30 -8.03 2.07
N MET A 69 3.75 -8.06 3.33
CA MET A 69 4.68 -9.10 3.79
C MET A 69 4.04 -10.49 3.74
N ALA A 70 2.78 -10.62 4.18
CA ALA A 70 2.03 -11.86 4.06
C ALA A 70 1.91 -12.30 2.60
N PHE A 71 1.56 -11.38 1.70
CA PHE A 71 1.52 -11.62 0.25
C PHE A 71 2.86 -12.11 -0.30
N ILE A 72 3.98 -11.42 0.00
CA ILE A 72 5.32 -11.82 -0.44
C ILE A 72 5.64 -13.24 0.02
N TRP A 73 5.32 -13.58 1.26
CA TRP A 73 5.59 -14.91 1.81
C TRP A 73 4.77 -15.99 1.09
N ILE A 74 3.47 -15.76 0.91
CA ILE A 74 2.57 -16.68 0.20
C ILE A 74 3.05 -16.90 -1.23
N ILE A 75 3.28 -15.82 -1.99
CA ILE A 75 3.72 -15.90 -3.39
C ILE A 75 5.10 -16.54 -3.51
N SER A 76 6.03 -16.21 -2.62
CA SER A 76 7.37 -16.80 -2.65
C SER A 76 7.34 -18.32 -2.43
N LYS A 77 6.41 -18.82 -1.59
CA LYS A 77 6.20 -20.26 -1.36
C LYS A 77 5.55 -20.94 -2.56
N LEU A 78 4.64 -20.25 -3.24
CA LEU A 78 3.94 -20.76 -4.43
C LEU A 78 4.75 -20.62 -5.73
N ARG A 79 5.87 -19.88 -5.71
CA ARG A 79 6.70 -19.56 -6.88
C ARG A 79 7.11 -20.77 -7.71
N SER A 80 7.45 -21.89 -7.08
CA SER A 80 7.86 -23.12 -7.78
C SER A 80 6.73 -23.76 -8.60
N LYS A 81 5.47 -23.52 -8.22
CA LYS A 81 4.27 -24.00 -8.94
C LYS A 81 3.84 -23.02 -10.04
N VAL A 82 3.96 -21.72 -9.80
CA VAL A 82 3.52 -20.67 -10.74
C VAL A 82 4.50 -20.51 -11.90
N VAL A 83 5.82 -20.58 -11.66
CA VAL A 83 6.84 -20.38 -12.71
C VAL A 83 6.96 -21.59 -13.65
N LYS A 84 6.53 -22.79 -13.22
CA LYS A 84 6.53 -24.01 -14.07
C LYS A 84 5.53 -23.96 -15.23
N ASN A 85 4.52 -23.10 -15.17
CA ASN A 85 3.53 -22.90 -16.24
C ASN A 85 3.86 -21.70 -17.14
N LYS A 86 5.12 -21.53 -17.56
CA LYS A 86 5.42 -20.60 -18.66
C LYS A 86 4.88 -21.19 -19.97
N ILE A 87 3.65 -20.81 -20.30
CA ILE A 87 3.13 -20.92 -21.65
C ILE A 87 4.06 -20.08 -22.54
N ASN A 88 4.64 -20.69 -23.59
CA ASN A 88 5.44 -20.03 -24.63
C ASN A 88 4.58 -19.05 -25.45
N LYS A 89 4.09 -17.99 -24.81
CA LYS A 89 3.49 -16.84 -25.48
C LYS A 89 4.58 -15.79 -25.66
N GLU A 90 4.68 -15.26 -26.88
CA GLU A 90 5.56 -14.13 -27.13
C GLU A 90 5.23 -12.96 -26.19
N PRO A 91 6.23 -12.36 -25.54
CA PRO A 91 5.99 -11.24 -24.64
C PRO A 91 5.45 -10.04 -25.43
N SER A 92 4.36 -9.45 -24.94
CA SER A 92 3.81 -8.24 -25.56
C SER A 92 4.80 -7.07 -25.53
N LYS A 93 4.64 -6.09 -26.43
CA LYS A 93 5.47 -4.86 -26.45
C LYS A 93 5.51 -4.16 -25.09
N ARG A 94 4.39 -4.19 -24.33
CA ARG A 94 4.32 -3.65 -22.96
C ARG A 94 5.15 -4.47 -21.96
N ALA A 95 5.10 -5.80 -22.06
CA ALA A 95 5.91 -6.69 -21.21
C ALA A 95 7.41 -6.51 -21.45
N ILE A 96 7.82 -6.29 -22.70
CA ILE A 96 9.22 -6.00 -23.05
C ILE A 96 9.68 -4.68 -22.41
N LYS A 97 8.90 -3.60 -22.56
CA LYS A 97 9.23 -2.31 -21.91
C LYS A 97 9.29 -2.43 -20.39
N ALA A 98 8.33 -3.10 -19.77
CA ALA A 98 8.32 -3.34 -18.33
C ALA A 98 9.58 -4.09 -17.87
N ARG A 99 10.02 -5.08 -18.65
CA ARG A 99 11.28 -5.80 -18.41
C ARG A 99 12.51 -4.90 -18.52
N GLN A 100 12.59 -4.05 -19.54
CA GLN A 100 13.69 -3.07 -19.68
C GLN A 100 13.74 -2.10 -18.49
N TYR A 101 12.59 -1.61 -18.03
CA TYR A 101 12.54 -0.77 -16.83
C TYR A 101 12.96 -1.52 -15.58
N PHE A 102 12.57 -2.79 -15.43
CA PHE A 102 13.03 -3.63 -14.34
C PHE A 102 14.53 -3.92 -14.42
N GLU A 103 15.09 -4.15 -15.60
CA GLU A 103 16.54 -4.34 -15.78
C GLU A 103 17.33 -3.06 -15.42
N LYS A 104 16.77 -1.88 -15.69
CA LYS A 104 17.40 -0.60 -15.35
C LYS A 104 17.32 -0.24 -13.86
N TYR A 105 16.15 -0.39 -13.24
CA TYR A 105 15.89 0.12 -11.88
C TYR A 105 15.78 -0.97 -10.81
N GLY A 106 15.64 -2.23 -11.23
CA GLY A 106 15.55 -3.39 -10.35
C GLY A 106 14.40 -3.35 -9.35
N VAL A 107 14.60 -4.13 -8.28
CA VAL A 107 13.69 -4.18 -7.13
C VAL A 107 13.52 -2.82 -6.43
N PRO A 108 14.56 -2.00 -6.22
CA PRO A 108 14.40 -0.68 -5.61
C PRO A 108 13.40 0.19 -6.38
N GLY A 109 13.58 0.32 -7.69
CA GLY A 109 12.73 1.18 -8.51
C GLY A 109 11.30 0.70 -8.60
N VAL A 110 11.08 -0.60 -8.79
CA VAL A 110 9.71 -1.14 -8.83
C VAL A 110 9.02 -1.02 -7.47
N SER A 111 9.75 -1.21 -6.36
CA SER A 111 9.17 -1.03 -5.03
C SER A 111 8.78 0.43 -4.77
N LEU A 112 9.64 1.39 -5.16
CA LEU A 112 9.35 2.83 -5.07
C LEU A 112 8.19 3.26 -5.98
N ALA A 113 8.00 2.59 -7.13
CA ALA A 113 6.82 2.77 -7.97
C ALA A 113 5.52 2.16 -7.37
N GLY A 114 5.57 1.62 -6.16
CA GLY A 114 4.45 1.00 -5.46
C GLY A 114 3.20 1.88 -5.36
N ILE A 115 3.34 3.19 -5.21
CA ILE A 115 2.20 4.11 -5.20
C ILE A 115 1.46 4.16 -6.55
N LEU A 116 2.17 3.96 -7.67
CA LEU A 116 1.59 3.98 -9.02
C LEU A 116 1.01 2.62 -9.43
N LEU A 117 1.56 1.53 -8.87
CA LEU A 117 1.26 0.17 -9.26
C LEU A 117 0.43 -0.59 -8.22
N ALA A 118 0.25 -0.07 -7.01
CA ALA A 118 0.04 -0.80 -5.76
C ALA A 118 1.29 -1.58 -5.29
N PHE A 119 1.54 -1.57 -3.98
CA PHE A 119 2.67 -2.24 -3.34
C PHE A 119 2.60 -3.76 -3.51
N HIS A 120 1.39 -4.36 -3.43
CA HIS A 120 1.20 -5.79 -3.70
C HIS A 120 1.62 -6.16 -5.13
N LEU A 121 1.23 -5.35 -6.13
CA LEU A 121 1.60 -5.61 -7.51
C LEU A 121 3.11 -5.45 -7.73
N SER A 122 3.70 -4.41 -7.16
CA SER A 122 5.14 -4.15 -7.23
C SER A 122 5.96 -5.29 -6.63
N ALA A 123 5.55 -5.79 -5.46
CA ALA A 123 6.15 -6.96 -4.83
C ALA A 123 5.99 -8.21 -5.73
N GLY A 124 4.82 -8.42 -6.30
CA GLY A 124 4.53 -9.52 -7.23
C GLY A 124 5.40 -9.48 -8.48
N ILE A 125 5.56 -8.31 -9.10
CA ILE A 125 6.43 -8.10 -10.28
C ILE A 125 7.88 -8.44 -9.93
N ALA A 126 8.40 -7.94 -8.80
CA ALA A 126 9.77 -8.22 -8.40
C ALA A 126 10.01 -9.71 -8.13
N LEU A 127 9.07 -10.40 -7.47
CA LEU A 127 9.13 -11.84 -7.24
C LEU A 127 9.01 -12.65 -8.53
N ALA A 128 8.15 -12.22 -9.46
CA ALA A 128 7.96 -12.86 -10.77
C ALA A 128 9.19 -12.70 -11.68
N ALA A 129 9.85 -11.54 -11.62
CA ALA A 129 11.14 -11.29 -12.25
C ALA A 129 12.30 -12.07 -11.58
N GLY A 130 12.02 -12.68 -10.43
CA GLY A 130 12.85 -13.70 -9.83
C GLY A 130 13.68 -13.24 -8.63
N ALA A 131 13.45 -12.02 -8.16
CA ALA A 131 14.16 -11.46 -7.02
C ALA A 131 13.99 -12.30 -5.75
N LYS A 132 14.99 -12.22 -4.87
CA LYS A 132 14.97 -12.87 -3.55
C LYS A 132 13.91 -12.19 -2.67
N LYS A 133 13.05 -12.98 -2.00
CA LYS A 133 11.98 -12.46 -1.15
C LYS A 133 12.46 -11.47 -0.08
N SER A 134 13.62 -11.72 0.54
CA SER A 134 14.20 -10.84 1.56
C SER A 134 14.55 -9.45 1.01
N TYR A 135 15.10 -9.42 -0.22
CA TYR A 135 15.44 -8.17 -0.89
C TYR A 135 14.19 -7.39 -1.31
N VAL A 136 13.15 -8.09 -1.80
CA VAL A 136 11.86 -7.47 -2.10
C VAL A 136 11.21 -6.91 -0.84
N SER A 137 11.17 -7.69 0.25
CA SER A 137 10.62 -7.26 1.54
C SER A 137 11.30 -6.00 2.07
N LEU A 138 12.63 -5.91 1.99
CA LEU A 138 13.38 -4.72 2.43
C LEU A 138 12.94 -3.47 1.65
N TRP A 139 12.97 -3.52 0.31
CA TRP A 139 12.66 -2.36 -0.51
C TRP A 139 11.20 -1.95 -0.48
N ILE A 140 10.28 -2.91 -0.37
CA ILE A 140 8.87 -2.62 -0.13
C ILE A 140 8.68 -1.94 1.23
N THR A 141 9.37 -2.41 2.27
CA THR A 141 9.30 -1.78 3.60
C THR A 141 9.78 -0.33 3.54
N ILE A 142 10.93 -0.08 2.90
CA ILE A 142 11.46 1.28 2.68
C ILE A 142 10.43 2.12 1.90
N SER A 143 9.87 1.57 0.84
CA SER A 143 8.92 2.30 -0.01
C SER A 143 7.62 2.66 0.72
N ILE A 144 7.04 1.73 1.48
CA ILE A 144 5.86 1.99 2.30
C ILE A 144 6.17 3.07 3.34
N ALA A 145 7.33 3.00 4.01
CA ALA A 145 7.72 4.02 4.99
C ALA A 145 7.87 5.40 4.34
N VAL A 146 8.60 5.49 3.23
CA VAL A 146 8.82 6.75 2.49
C VAL A 146 7.49 7.34 2.04
N TRP A 147 6.65 6.56 1.36
CA TRP A 147 5.38 7.09 0.83
C TRP A 147 4.36 7.41 1.92
N SER A 148 4.29 6.64 3.00
CA SER A 148 3.41 6.97 4.13
C SER A 148 3.81 8.29 4.78
N VAL A 149 5.12 8.56 4.93
CA VAL A 149 5.63 9.85 5.43
C VAL A 149 5.39 10.98 4.43
N VAL A 150 5.65 10.77 3.14
CA VAL A 150 5.44 11.80 2.10
C VAL A 150 3.96 12.18 2.02
N ILE A 151 3.05 11.20 1.92
CA ILE A 151 1.61 11.47 1.83
C ILE A 151 1.10 12.08 3.13
N GLY A 152 1.42 11.47 4.27
CA GLY A 152 1.01 11.97 5.57
C GLY A 152 1.49 13.40 5.83
N GLY A 153 2.76 13.68 5.53
CA GLY A 153 3.35 15.01 5.66
C GLY A 153 2.71 16.02 4.70
N LEU A 154 2.50 15.66 3.44
CA LEU A 154 1.82 16.54 2.47
C LEU A 154 0.39 16.87 2.91
N LEU A 155 -0.34 15.91 3.47
CA LEU A 155 -1.69 16.17 3.98
C LEU A 155 -1.68 17.05 5.23
N MET A 156 -0.76 16.84 6.16
CA MET A 156 -0.63 17.68 7.34
C MET A 156 -0.31 19.13 6.96
N LEU A 157 0.66 19.34 6.06
CA LEU A 157 1.04 20.67 5.57
C LEU A 157 -0.06 21.31 4.71
N GLY A 158 -0.77 20.50 3.91
CA GLY A 158 -1.85 20.96 3.04
C GLY A 158 -3.10 21.38 3.83
N VAL A 159 -3.44 20.67 4.91
CA VAL A 159 -4.57 21.03 5.78
C VAL A 159 -4.33 22.40 6.43
N GLU A 160 -3.10 22.73 6.81
CA GLU A 160 -2.74 24.04 7.39
C GLU A 160 -2.89 25.22 6.41
N HIS A 161 -2.94 24.98 5.10
CA HIS A 161 -3.03 26.05 4.08
C HIS A 161 -4.42 26.19 3.45
N ILE A 162 -5.34 25.25 3.73
CA ILE A 162 -6.69 25.21 3.15
C ILE A 162 -7.76 25.68 4.15
N PHE A 163 -7.41 25.80 5.43
CA PHE A 163 -8.30 26.24 6.52
C PHE A 163 -7.74 27.42 7.30
#